data_AF-A0A7S2KLE3-F1
#
_entry.id   AF-A0A7S2KLE3-F1
#
_cell.length_a   1.000
_cell.length_b   1.000
_cell.length_c   1.000
_cell.angle_alpha   90.00
_cell.angle_beta   90.00
_cell.angle_gamma   90.00
#
_symmetry.space_group_name_H-M   'P 1'
#
loop_
_entity.id
_entity.type
_entity.pdbx_description
1 polymer ?
#
loop_
_entity_poly.entity_id
_entity_poly.type
_entity_poly.pdbx_seq_one_letter_code
_entity_poly.pdbx_strand_id
1 'polypeptide(L)'
;AFATKSLSPPTRRKSLLTMGCRNCIDVLIIVLQSYFLWSCIAIERHYCHQPLSADSTGILKTTYEYAIENNRLFASRPDYMVMATCISAYGLGTLYALVLLAFTFKWNWIRMIAILLVGAKAYALGFYHLMEFTSDTPPENLLAYWGPEFPYILSLVLLLARTLPGPPFQAVTQQVKPTKED
;
A
#
# COMPACT_ATOMS: atom_id res chain seq x y z
N ALA A 1 -52.07 21.23 18.00
CA ALA A 1 -51.90 20.20 16.96
C ALA A 1 -50.40 19.99 16.71
N PHE A 2 -49.81 18.95 17.30
CA PHE A 2 -48.39 18.62 17.10
C PHE A 2 -48.27 17.70 15.88
N ALA A 3 -47.62 18.20 14.82
CA ALA A 3 -47.36 17.44 13.62
C ALA A 3 -46.27 16.39 13.89
N THR A 4 -46.66 15.13 13.99
CA THR A 4 -45.76 13.98 14.02
C THR A 4 -45.13 13.82 12.63
N LYS A 5 -43.89 14.28 12.46
CA LYS A 5 -43.09 13.96 11.27
C LYS A 5 -42.80 12.46 11.29
N SER A 6 -43.56 11.71 10.48
CA SER A 6 -43.30 10.33 10.11
C SER A 6 -41.89 10.21 9.52
N LEU A 7 -40.93 9.73 10.31
CA LEU A 7 -39.60 9.35 9.84
C LEU A 7 -39.73 8.12 8.95
N SER A 8 -39.48 8.28 7.66
CA SER A 8 -39.39 7.17 6.72
C SER A 8 -38.24 6.23 7.10
N PRO A 9 -38.43 4.90 6.99
CA PRO A 9 -37.39 3.95 7.37
C PRO A 9 -36.16 4.09 6.46
N PRO A 10 -34.94 3.97 7.01
CA PRO A 10 -33.72 4.04 6.21
C PRO A 10 -33.70 2.94 5.15
N THR A 11 -33.45 3.35 3.91
CA THR A 11 -33.54 2.53 2.71
C THR A 11 -32.48 1.40 2.76
N ARG A 12 -32.93 0.17 2.98
CA ARG A 12 -32.14 -1.08 3.13
C ARG A 12 -31.10 -1.33 2.01
N ARG A 13 -31.26 -0.73 0.82
CA ARG A 13 -30.37 -0.91 -0.34
C ARG A 13 -28.97 -0.31 -0.19
N LYS A 14 -28.77 0.75 0.60
CA LYS A 14 -27.43 1.38 0.76
C LYS A 14 -26.44 0.51 1.56
N SER A 15 -26.95 -0.44 2.35
CA SER A 15 -26.16 -1.28 3.26
C SER A 15 -25.41 -2.43 2.56
N LEU A 16 -26.03 -3.08 1.57
CA LEU A 16 -25.41 -4.23 0.88
C LEU A 16 -24.29 -3.82 -0.08
N LEU A 17 -24.46 -2.70 -0.81
CA LEU A 17 -23.46 -2.21 -1.76
C LEU A 17 -22.18 -1.72 -1.06
N THR A 18 -22.34 -1.08 0.11
CA THR A 18 -21.21 -0.60 0.92
C THR A 18 -20.44 -1.75 1.57
N MET A 19 -21.12 -2.85 1.92
CA MET A 19 -20.49 -4.05 2.47
C MET A 19 -19.66 -4.82 1.42
N GLY A 20 -20.20 -4.98 0.20
CA GLY A 20 -19.47 -5.64 -0.89
C GLY A 20 -18.21 -4.89 -1.32
N CYS A 21 -18.30 -3.57 -1.48
CA CYS A 21 -17.16 -2.73 -1.86
C CYS A 21 -16.02 -2.78 -0.82
N ARG A 22 -16.36 -2.81 0.47
CA ARG A 22 -15.38 -2.88 1.58
C ARG A 22 -14.59 -4.20 1.56
N ASN A 23 -15.23 -5.31 1.21
CA ASN A 23 -14.56 -6.60 1.08
C ASN A 23 -13.62 -6.63 -0.13
N CYS A 24 -14.00 -6.03 -1.26
CA CYS A 24 -13.12 -5.94 -2.43
C CYS A 24 -11.87 -5.10 -2.15
N ILE A 25 -12.02 -3.98 -1.43
CA ILE A 25 -10.88 -3.14 -1.01
C ILE A 25 -9.94 -3.92 -0.09
N ASP A 26 -10.47 -4.65 0.89
CA ASP A 26 -9.66 -5.47 1.79
C ASP A 26 -8.87 -6.54 1.01
N VAL A 27 -9.49 -7.21 0.04
CA VAL A 27 -8.82 -8.20 -0.82
C VAL A 27 -7.73 -7.55 -1.66
N LEU A 28 -7.99 -6.39 -2.26
CA LEU A 28 -7.00 -5.69 -3.06
C LEU A 28 -5.81 -5.23 -2.22
N ILE A 29 -6.04 -4.75 -1.00
CA ILE A 29 -4.98 -4.43 -0.03
C ILE A 29 -4.14 -5.69 0.25
N ILE A 30 -4.77 -6.82 0.55
CA ILE A 30 -4.08 -8.10 0.81
C ILE A 30 -3.19 -8.50 -0.37
N VAL A 31 -3.71 -8.43 -1.60
CA VAL A 31 -2.95 -8.77 -2.82
C VAL A 31 -1.76 -7.85 -2.99
N LEU A 32 -1.95 -6.54 -2.85
CA LEU A 32 -0.87 -5.56 -2.97
C LEU A 32 0.20 -5.74 -1.89
N GLN A 33 -0.19 -5.93 -0.62
CA GLN A 33 0.78 -6.19 0.46
C GLN A 33 1.55 -7.49 0.24
N SER A 34 0.88 -8.53 -0.27
CA SER A 34 1.55 -9.80 -0.62
C SER A 34 2.57 -9.61 -1.74
N TYR A 35 2.22 -8.86 -2.77
CA TYR A 35 3.13 -8.52 -3.86
C TYR A 35 4.35 -7.72 -3.37
N PHE A 36 4.16 -6.72 -2.52
CA PHE A 36 5.28 -5.94 -1.98
C PHE A 36 6.17 -6.75 -1.05
N LEU A 37 5.57 -7.56 -0.17
CA LEU A 37 6.35 -8.46 0.69
C LEU A 37 7.18 -9.43 -0.14
N TRP A 38 6.60 -10.00 -1.20
CA TRP A 38 7.33 -10.84 -2.14
C TRP A 38 8.45 -10.06 -2.84
N SER A 39 8.21 -8.83 -3.31
CA SER A 39 9.24 -7.97 -3.92
C SER A 39 10.39 -7.68 -2.95
N CYS A 40 10.08 -7.36 -1.69
CA CYS A 40 11.07 -7.16 -0.64
C CYS A 40 11.97 -8.39 -0.46
N ILE A 41 11.40 -9.59 -0.49
CA ILE A 41 12.13 -10.86 -0.28
C ILE A 41 12.91 -11.28 -1.53
N ALA A 42 12.27 -11.21 -2.71
CA ALA A 42 12.79 -11.79 -3.95
C ALA A 42 13.76 -10.86 -4.68
N ILE A 43 13.53 -9.54 -4.62
CA ILE A 43 14.27 -8.55 -5.41
C ILE A 43 15.10 -7.66 -4.48
N GLU A 44 14.44 -6.93 -3.58
CA GLU A 44 15.09 -5.86 -2.80
C GLU A 44 16.16 -6.42 -1.84
N ARG A 45 15.89 -7.57 -1.23
CA ARG A 45 16.86 -8.25 -0.37
C ARG A 45 18.15 -8.62 -1.11
N HIS A 46 18.03 -9.07 -2.36
CA HIS A 46 19.20 -9.37 -3.19
C HIS A 46 19.94 -8.08 -3.56
N TYR A 47 19.21 -7.09 -4.08
CA TYR A 47 19.76 -5.79 -4.49
C TYR A 47 20.50 -5.06 -3.35
N CYS A 48 19.97 -5.14 -2.14
CA CYS A 48 20.58 -4.61 -0.92
C CYS A 48 22.01 -5.14 -0.71
N HIS A 49 22.24 -6.44 -0.96
CA HIS A 49 23.53 -7.07 -0.71
C HIS A 49 24.45 -7.09 -1.92
N GLN A 50 23.89 -7.18 -3.13
CA GLN A 50 24.66 -7.38 -4.35
C GLN A 50 24.01 -6.64 -5.53
N PRO A 51 24.80 -6.20 -6.52
CA PRO A 51 24.24 -5.63 -7.74
C PRO A 51 23.46 -6.68 -8.53
N LEU A 52 22.40 -6.24 -9.21
CA LEU A 52 21.77 -7.07 -10.23
C LEU A 52 22.72 -7.26 -11.42
N SER A 53 22.69 -8.42 -12.04
CA SER A 53 23.60 -8.78 -13.13
C SER A 53 22.87 -9.46 -14.28
N ALA A 54 23.47 -9.44 -15.46
CA ALA A 54 22.97 -10.15 -16.64
C ALA A 54 22.96 -11.69 -16.46
N ASP A 55 23.82 -12.21 -15.57
CA ASP A 55 23.96 -13.63 -15.27
C ASP A 55 22.91 -14.13 -14.25
N SER A 56 22.11 -13.22 -13.68
CA SER A 56 21.01 -13.57 -12.80
C SER A 56 19.97 -14.45 -13.52
N THR A 57 19.11 -15.13 -12.75
CA THR A 57 18.04 -15.98 -13.30
C THR A 57 16.66 -15.55 -12.78
N GLY A 58 15.62 -15.93 -13.53
CA GLY A 58 14.23 -15.68 -13.17
C GLY A 58 13.92 -14.18 -12.99
N ILE A 59 13.25 -13.84 -11.88
CA ILE A 59 12.81 -12.47 -11.62
C ILE A 59 13.97 -11.47 -11.57
N LEU A 60 15.11 -11.86 -10.99
CA LEU A 60 16.26 -10.97 -10.87
C LEU A 60 16.82 -10.56 -12.24
N LYS A 61 16.81 -11.48 -13.20
CA LYS A 61 17.20 -11.18 -14.59
C LYS A 61 16.24 -10.19 -15.23
N THR A 62 14.94 -10.42 -15.11
CA THR A 62 13.94 -9.50 -15.67
C THR A 62 13.98 -8.12 -15.00
N THR A 63 14.29 -8.06 -13.70
CA THR A 63 14.51 -6.78 -13.00
C THR A 63 15.78 -6.08 -13.49
N TYR A 64 16.87 -6.82 -13.73
CA TYR A 64 18.09 -6.27 -14.31
C TYR A 64 17.83 -5.66 -15.69
N GLU A 65 17.22 -6.43 -16.59
CA GLU A 65 16.91 -6.01 -17.96
C GLU A 65 16.01 -4.77 -17.94
N TYR A 66 14.96 -4.79 -17.13
CA TYR A 66 14.08 -3.64 -16.95
C TYR A 66 14.83 -2.42 -16.41
N ALA A 67 15.72 -2.59 -15.43
CA ALA A 67 16.45 -1.48 -14.82
C ALA A 67 17.40 -0.81 -15.83
N ILE A 68 18.14 -1.58 -16.61
CA ILE A 68 19.06 -1.04 -17.61
C ILE A 68 18.30 -0.23 -18.68
N GLU A 69 17.12 -0.69 -19.07
CA GLU A 69 16.32 -0.04 -20.12
C GLU A 69 15.52 1.16 -19.61
N ASN A 70 14.87 1.02 -18.45
CA ASN A 70 13.81 1.94 -18.02
C ASN A 70 14.10 2.65 -16.68
N ASN A 71 15.13 2.25 -15.94
CA ASN A 71 15.42 2.76 -14.60
C ASN A 71 16.93 2.78 -14.32
N ARG A 72 17.62 3.70 -15.01
CA ARG A 72 19.09 3.81 -15.01
C ARG A 72 19.64 4.14 -13.62
N LEU A 73 18.89 4.87 -12.80
CA LEU A 73 19.31 5.17 -11.43
C LEU A 73 19.32 3.90 -10.56
N PHE A 74 18.30 3.04 -10.69
CA PHE A 74 18.29 1.74 -10.03
C PHE A 74 19.43 0.85 -10.53
N ALA A 75 19.75 0.92 -11.82
CA ALA A 75 20.87 0.17 -12.40
C ALA A 75 22.25 0.69 -11.94
N SER A 76 22.43 2.00 -11.78
CA SER A 76 23.70 2.60 -11.33
C SER A 76 24.01 2.34 -9.85
N ARG A 77 22.99 2.00 -9.06
CA ARG A 77 23.10 1.53 -7.67
C ARG A 77 23.95 2.44 -6.77
N PRO A 78 23.63 3.74 -6.65
CA PRO A 78 24.32 4.62 -5.72
C PRO A 78 24.06 4.20 -4.26
N ASP A 79 24.97 4.55 -3.34
CA ASP A 79 24.93 4.08 -1.94
C ASP A 79 23.59 4.39 -1.23
N TYR A 80 23.02 5.56 -1.46
CA TYR A 80 21.72 5.93 -0.86
C TYR A 80 20.59 5.02 -1.36
N MET A 81 20.65 4.56 -2.60
CA MET A 81 19.66 3.66 -3.18
C MET A 81 19.78 2.28 -2.55
N VAL A 82 21.01 1.79 -2.37
CA VAL A 82 21.29 0.54 -1.64
C VAL A 82 20.72 0.63 -0.23
N MET A 83 21.01 1.70 0.50
CA MET A 83 20.50 1.89 1.86
C MET A 83 18.96 1.93 1.90
N ALA A 84 18.33 2.69 0.99
CA ALA A 84 16.87 2.77 0.90
C ALA A 84 16.25 1.40 0.60
N THR A 85 16.82 0.64 -0.33
CA THR A 85 16.37 -0.71 -0.66
C THR A 85 16.58 -1.69 0.50
N CYS A 86 17.67 -1.58 1.26
CA CYS A 86 17.87 -2.38 2.47
C CYS A 86 16.82 -2.06 3.55
N ILE A 87 16.54 -0.78 3.78
CA ILE A 87 15.49 -0.34 4.71
C ILE A 87 14.12 -0.83 4.25
N SER A 88 13.86 -0.80 2.94
CA SER A 88 12.63 -1.35 2.36
C SER A 88 12.53 -2.87 2.59
N ALA A 89 13.58 -3.62 2.25
CA ALA A 89 13.60 -5.08 2.33
C ALA A 89 13.36 -5.60 3.76
N TYR A 90 13.98 -4.99 4.77
CA TYR A 90 13.93 -5.46 6.16
C TYR A 90 12.94 -4.68 7.04
N GLY A 91 12.93 -3.36 6.92
CA GLY A 91 12.05 -2.49 7.69
C GLY A 91 10.62 -2.49 7.13
N LEU A 92 10.45 -2.00 5.90
CA LEU A 92 9.11 -1.92 5.29
C LEU A 92 8.53 -3.30 5.01
N GLY A 93 9.36 -4.28 4.64
CA GLY A 93 8.97 -5.69 4.51
C GLY A 93 8.25 -6.22 5.75
N THR A 94 8.77 -5.92 6.94
CA THR A 94 8.12 -6.30 8.21
C THR A 94 6.76 -5.61 8.37
N LEU A 95 6.67 -4.31 8.04
CA LEU A 95 5.40 -3.59 8.11
C LEU A 95 4.37 -4.10 7.10
N TYR A 96 4.79 -4.45 5.87
CA TYR A 96 3.93 -5.09 4.88
C TYR A 96 3.37 -6.42 5.39
N ALA A 97 4.20 -7.26 6.02
CA ALA A 97 3.76 -8.50 6.63
C ALA A 97 2.73 -8.27 7.76
N LEU A 98 2.97 -7.30 8.64
CA LEU A 98 2.02 -6.96 9.72
C LEU A 98 0.67 -6.49 9.18
N VAL A 99 0.67 -5.60 8.18
CA VAL A 99 -0.56 -5.12 7.55
C VAL A 99 -1.28 -6.25 6.83
N LEU A 100 -0.56 -7.10 6.10
CA LEU A 100 -1.12 -8.30 5.45
C LEU A 100 -1.82 -9.21 6.47
N LEU A 101 -1.14 -9.58 7.55
CA LEU A 101 -1.71 -10.44 8.60
C LEU A 101 -2.94 -9.78 9.23
N ALA A 102 -2.86 -8.50 9.57
CA ALA A 102 -3.97 -7.78 10.17
C ALA A 102 -5.20 -7.69 9.26
N PHE A 103 -5.02 -7.55 7.95
CA PHE A 103 -6.14 -7.52 7.00
C PHE A 103 -6.75 -8.91 6.76
N THR A 104 -5.94 -9.95 6.82
CA THR A 104 -6.38 -11.36 6.78
C THR A 104 -7.17 -11.72 8.04
N PHE A 105 -6.64 -11.39 9.22
CA PHE A 105 -7.22 -11.75 10.52
C PHE A 105 -8.11 -10.66 11.14
N LYS A 106 -8.35 -9.57 10.42
CA LYS A 106 -9.24 -8.47 10.83
C LYS A 106 -8.84 -7.80 12.16
N TRP A 107 -7.55 -7.53 12.36
CA TRP A 107 -7.02 -6.88 13.57
C TRP A 107 -7.24 -5.36 13.57
N ASN A 108 -7.96 -4.83 14.56
CA ASN A 108 -8.32 -3.41 14.63
C ASN A 108 -7.17 -2.47 15.02
N TRP A 109 -6.16 -2.96 15.75
CA TRP A 109 -5.04 -2.14 16.23
C TRP A 109 -4.06 -1.76 15.10
N ILE A 110 -4.20 -2.34 13.91
CA ILE A 110 -3.30 -2.09 12.76
C ILE A 110 -3.33 -0.64 12.26
N ARG A 111 -4.32 0.16 12.65
CA ARG A 111 -4.48 1.54 12.16
C ARG A 111 -3.20 2.37 12.25
N MET A 112 -2.54 2.39 13.41
CA MET A 112 -1.33 3.20 13.60
C MET A 112 -0.16 2.67 12.78
N ILE A 113 -0.03 1.34 12.66
CA ILE A 113 1.01 0.71 11.84
C ILE A 113 0.78 0.98 10.36
N ALA A 114 -0.47 0.93 9.89
CA ALA A 114 -0.82 1.24 8.51
C ALA A 114 -0.53 2.71 8.18
N ILE A 115 -0.86 3.65 9.07
CA ILE A 115 -0.53 5.08 8.89
C ILE A 115 0.99 5.29 8.87
N LEU A 116 1.73 4.63 9.78
CA LEU A 116 3.19 4.70 9.80
C LEU A 116 3.80 4.15 8.49
N LEU A 117 3.34 2.99 8.04
CA LEU A 117 3.76 2.39 6.77
C LEU A 117 3.49 3.35 5.60
N VAL A 118 2.30 3.96 5.57
CA VAL A 118 1.94 4.91 4.53
C VAL A 118 2.88 6.11 4.54
N GLY A 119 3.14 6.71 5.70
CA GLY A 119 4.04 7.85 5.81
C GLY A 119 5.47 7.51 5.39
N ALA A 120 5.99 6.39 5.87
CA ALA A 120 7.34 5.93 5.53
C ALA A 120 7.49 5.66 4.02
N LYS A 121 6.52 4.98 3.40
CA LYS A 121 6.57 4.67 1.97
C LYS A 121 6.31 5.90 1.10
N ALA A 122 5.42 6.81 1.51
CA ALA A 122 5.21 8.08 0.82
C ALA A 122 6.47 8.94 0.81
N TYR A 123 7.18 9.01 1.94
CA TYR A 123 8.49 9.66 2.02
C TYR A 123 9.50 8.99 1.08
N ALA A 124 9.62 7.66 1.14
CA ALA A 124 10.56 6.91 0.31
C ALA A 124 10.30 7.10 -1.19
N LEU A 125 9.02 7.03 -1.62
CA LEU A 125 8.62 7.31 -3.00
C LEU A 125 8.92 8.75 -3.39
N GLY A 126 8.54 9.73 -2.58
CA GLY A 126 8.78 11.14 -2.87
C GLY A 126 10.26 11.45 -3.03
N PHE A 127 11.10 10.91 -2.13
CA PHE A 127 12.55 11.03 -2.21
C PHE A 127 13.10 10.33 -3.47
N TYR A 128 12.66 9.11 -3.76
CA TYR A 128 13.08 8.37 -4.94
C TYR A 128 12.71 9.11 -6.24
N HIS A 129 11.46 9.58 -6.38
CA HIS A 129 11.02 10.36 -7.52
C HIS A 129 11.84 11.64 -7.68
N LEU A 130 12.08 12.37 -6.58
CA LEU A 130 12.92 13.56 -6.62
C LEU A 130 14.30 13.23 -7.18
N MET A 131 14.97 12.21 -6.63
CA MET A 131 16.30 11.79 -7.08
C MET A 131 16.32 11.30 -8.52
N GLU A 132 15.30 10.57 -8.98
CA GLU A 132 15.22 10.12 -10.37
C GLU A 132 15.13 11.31 -11.33
N PHE A 133 14.19 12.23 -11.09
CA PHE A 133 13.92 13.35 -12.00
C PHE A 133 14.97 14.47 -11.93
N THR A 134 15.78 14.52 -10.87
CA THR A 134 16.91 15.47 -10.76
C THR A 134 18.27 14.82 -11.05
N SER A 135 18.32 13.52 -11.35
CA SER A 135 19.55 12.84 -11.74
C SER A 135 20.03 13.26 -13.13
N ASP A 136 21.27 12.89 -13.44
CA ASP A 136 21.85 13.04 -14.79
C ASP A 136 21.18 12.12 -15.83
N THR A 137 20.39 11.14 -15.38
CA THR A 137 19.72 10.14 -16.23
C THR A 137 18.23 10.05 -15.89
N PRO A 138 17.43 11.11 -16.13
CA PRO A 138 16.00 11.09 -15.87
C PRO A 138 15.27 10.06 -16.75
N PRO A 139 14.07 9.62 -16.36
CA PRO A 139 13.37 8.55 -17.06
C PRO A 139 12.87 9.02 -18.43
N GLU A 140 13.33 8.35 -19.49
CA GLU A 140 12.96 8.66 -20.88
C GLU A 140 11.55 8.15 -21.21
N ASN A 141 11.14 7.01 -20.63
CA ASN A 141 9.82 6.41 -20.82
C ASN A 141 8.98 6.50 -19.53
N LEU A 142 8.13 7.52 -19.45
CA LEU A 142 7.28 7.75 -18.28
C LEU A 142 6.28 6.62 -18.02
N LEU A 143 5.77 5.96 -19.06
CA LEU A 143 4.81 4.87 -18.88
C LEU A 143 5.50 3.66 -18.24
N ALA A 144 6.68 3.30 -18.74
CA ALA A 144 7.48 2.24 -18.14
C ALA A 144 7.85 2.59 -16.71
N TYR A 145 8.32 3.82 -16.46
CA TYR A 145 8.67 4.32 -15.13
C TYR A 145 7.53 4.23 -14.12
N TRP A 146 6.33 4.72 -14.47
CA TRP A 146 5.19 4.72 -13.55
C TRP A 146 4.56 3.35 -13.35
N GLY A 147 4.84 2.37 -14.22
CA GLY A 147 4.27 1.02 -14.16
C GLY A 147 4.51 0.33 -12.81
N PRO A 148 5.77 0.15 -12.37
CA PRO A 148 6.09 -0.42 -11.07
C PRO A 148 5.68 0.46 -9.87
N GLU A 149 5.61 1.77 -10.06
CA GLU A 149 5.31 2.73 -8.99
C GLU A 149 3.81 2.83 -8.66
N PHE A 150 2.96 2.63 -9.67
CA PHE A 150 1.51 2.76 -9.53
C PHE A 150 0.89 1.82 -8.47
N PRO A 151 1.26 0.53 -8.39
CA PRO A 151 0.81 -0.35 -7.31
C PRO A 151 1.05 0.23 -5.91
N TYR A 152 2.22 0.85 -5.69
CA TYR A 152 2.54 1.46 -4.39
C TYR A 152 1.60 2.63 -4.09
N ILE A 153 1.43 3.58 -5.03
CA ILE A 153 0.52 4.72 -4.87
C ILE A 153 -0.90 4.25 -4.57
N LEU A 154 -1.39 3.30 -5.35
CA LEU A 154 -2.72 2.72 -5.17
C LEU A 154 -2.87 2.12 -3.76
N SER A 155 -1.87 1.37 -3.30
CA SER A 155 -1.88 0.79 -1.95
C SER A 155 -1.94 1.85 -0.85
N LEU A 156 -1.17 2.94 -0.97
CA LEU A 156 -1.19 4.03 0.01
C LEU A 156 -2.58 4.66 0.12
N VAL A 157 -3.20 4.96 -1.03
CA VAL A 157 -4.56 5.51 -1.08
C VAL A 157 -5.57 4.55 -0.45
N LEU A 158 -5.52 3.27 -0.80
CA LEU A 158 -6.43 2.27 -0.26
C LEU A 158 -6.25 2.09 1.25
N LEU A 159 -5.02 1.99 1.75
CA LEU A 159 -4.75 1.87 3.19
C LEU A 159 -5.24 3.10 3.96
N LEU A 160 -5.00 4.32 3.46
CA LEU A 160 -5.50 5.54 4.08
C LEU A 160 -7.03 5.58 4.09
N ALA A 161 -7.66 5.37 2.93
CA ALA A 161 -9.12 5.34 2.82
C ALA A 161 -9.74 4.32 3.79
N ARG A 162 -9.02 3.22 4.03
CA ARG A 162 -9.49 2.13 4.87
C ARG A 162 -9.28 2.33 6.37
N THR A 163 -8.28 3.11 6.77
CA THR A 163 -7.81 3.23 8.17
C THR A 163 -7.97 4.63 8.76
N LEU A 164 -8.06 5.68 7.96
CA LEU A 164 -8.28 7.05 8.43
C LEU A 164 -9.62 7.23 9.18
N PRO A 165 -10.76 6.68 8.71
CA PRO A 165 -12.06 6.93 9.36
C PRO A 165 -12.19 6.35 10.78
N GLY A 166 -11.36 5.38 11.15
CA GLY A 166 -11.43 4.69 12.44
C GLY A 166 -10.87 3.28 12.36
N PRO A 167 -11.09 2.44 13.40
CA PRO A 167 -10.63 1.06 13.40
C PRO A 167 -11.18 0.28 12.20
N PRO A 168 -10.32 -0.40 11.43
CA PRO A 168 -10.72 -0.88 10.12
C PRO A 168 -11.80 -1.96 10.18
N PHE A 169 -11.88 -2.81 11.19
CA PHE A 169 -12.78 -3.97 11.17
C PHE A 169 -13.92 -3.90 12.20
N GLN A 170 -14.05 -2.78 12.93
CA GLN A 170 -15.19 -2.59 13.81
C GLN A 170 -16.49 -2.53 13.00
N ALA A 171 -17.46 -3.34 13.38
CA ALA A 171 -18.84 -3.15 12.99
C ALA A 171 -19.28 -1.79 13.54
N VAL A 172 -19.94 -0.97 12.72
CA VAL A 172 -20.61 0.22 13.23
C VAL A 172 -21.70 -0.28 14.16
N THR A 173 -21.43 -0.32 15.46
CA THR A 173 -22.44 -0.59 16.46
C THR A 173 -23.44 0.54 16.33
N GLN A 174 -24.56 0.28 15.65
CA GLN A 174 -25.66 1.24 15.60
C GLN A 174 -26.04 1.49 17.05
N GLN A 175 -25.78 2.71 17.52
CA GLN A 175 -26.27 3.12 18.82
C GLN A 175 -27.79 3.13 18.74
N VAL A 176 -28.40 2.05 19.23
CA VAL A 176 -29.83 2.03 19.56
C VAL A 176 -29.98 3.06 20.67
N LYS A 177 -30.46 4.25 20.31
CA LYS A 177 -30.81 5.27 21.28
C LYS A 177 -31.88 4.65 22.19
N PRO A 178 -31.67 4.53 23.51
CA PRO A 178 -32.67 3.95 24.39
C PRO A 178 -33.95 4.77 24.24
N THR A 179 -35.01 4.13 23.80
CA THR A 179 -36.36 4.68 23.84
C THR A 179 -36.62 4.97 25.31
N LYS A 180 -36.85 6.24 25.66
CA LYS A 180 -37.37 6.57 26.99
C LYS A 180 -38.74 5.89 27.08
N GLU A 181 -38.87 4.93 28.00
CA GLU A 181 -40.17 4.50 28.49
C GLU A 181 -40.68 5.65 29.35
N ASP A 182 -41.74 6.31 28.86
CA ASP A 182 -42.57 7.24 29.63
C ASP A 182 -43.76 6.47 30.22
#